data_AF-A0A968NYQ1-F1
#
_entry.id   AF-A0A968NYQ1-F1
#
_cell.length_a   1.000
_cell.length_b   1.000
_cell.length_c   1.000
_cell.angle_alpha   90.00
_cell.angle_beta   90.00
_cell.angle_gamma   90.00
#
_symmetry.space_group_name_H-M   'P 1'
#
loop_
_entity.id
_entity.type
_entity.pdbx_description
1 polymer ?
#
loop_
_entity_poly.entity_id
_entity_poly.type
_entity_poly.pdbx_seq_one_letter_code
_entity_poly.pdbx_strand_id
1 'polypeptide(L)'
;MSKNPVAGKDSEVPVKELTLAQQEELIKEEIQRFIKLAKERTALSIEEINELLPAEIIAASVLDTFMQALEVNGVVITDSSENKKEDEEDQFFLSDPDKEAKDEEEEEEAESEGDAKSNDPVRLYLRKMGSVSLLTREGEVEIARRIEFGEREIVRAITMSPIGTNEIIQLGKRLDEGRIKVKAIFRGLEDEDTQYDEQEYIQKIHELIGHVRKYQKKAASPF
;
A
#
# COMPACT_ATOMS: atom_id res chain seq x y z
N MET A 1 -17.91 -32.39 -50.51
CA MET A 1 -18.52 -33.29 -49.50
C MET A 1 -17.59 -34.50 -49.39
N SER A 2 -17.15 -35.05 -48.27
CA SER A 2 -17.31 -34.80 -46.83
C SER A 2 -16.26 -35.67 -46.11
N LYS A 3 -15.55 -35.09 -45.13
CA LYS A 3 -14.94 -35.66 -43.89
C LYS A 3 -13.90 -36.82 -43.90
N ASN A 4 -12.84 -36.53 -43.14
CA ASN A 4 -11.83 -37.35 -42.41
C ASN A 4 -12.41 -38.57 -41.62
N PRO A 5 -11.62 -39.50 -40.99
CA PRO A 5 -10.39 -39.25 -40.16
C PRO A 5 -9.23 -40.30 -40.27
N VAL A 6 -7.96 -39.92 -40.03
CA VAL A 6 -7.10 -39.97 -38.80
C VAL A 6 -6.88 -41.36 -38.16
N ALA A 7 -5.61 -41.80 -38.12
CA ALA A 7 -5.02 -42.58 -37.01
C ALA A 7 -3.48 -42.58 -37.10
N GLY A 8 -2.84 -41.62 -36.43
CA GLY A 8 -1.41 -41.65 -36.12
C GLY A 8 -1.18 -42.39 -34.80
N LYS A 9 -0.23 -43.32 -34.80
CA LYS A 9 0.33 -43.96 -33.60
C LYS A 9 1.28 -42.97 -32.95
N ASP A 10 1.09 -42.67 -31.67
CA ASP A 10 2.18 -42.35 -30.75
C ASP A 10 1.89 -43.05 -29.42
N SER A 11 2.93 -43.69 -28.91
CA SER A 11 2.93 -44.62 -27.79
C SER A 11 2.72 -43.91 -26.45
N GLU A 12 1.60 -44.19 -25.79
CA GLU A 12 1.38 -43.90 -24.37
C GLU A 12 2.36 -44.70 -23.51
N VAL A 13 3.25 -44.01 -22.81
CA VAL A 13 3.94 -44.56 -21.64
C VAL A 13 2.98 -44.41 -20.46
N PRO A 14 2.59 -45.48 -19.75
CA PRO A 14 1.60 -45.38 -18.68
C PRO A 14 2.20 -44.68 -17.47
N VAL A 15 1.71 -43.46 -17.16
CA VAL A 15 2.05 -42.76 -15.92
C VAL A 15 1.39 -43.53 -14.78
N LYS A 16 2.21 -44.11 -13.91
CA LYS A 16 1.76 -44.91 -12.77
C LYS A 16 1.18 -43.95 -11.72
N GLU A 17 -0.14 -43.89 -11.57
CA GLU A 17 -0.79 -43.11 -10.50
C GLU A 17 -0.30 -43.61 -9.13
N LEU A 18 0.55 -42.85 -8.47
CA LEU A 18 1.02 -43.13 -7.11
C LEU A 18 -0.09 -42.83 -6.12
N THR A 19 -0.26 -43.72 -5.13
CA THR A 19 -1.23 -43.49 -4.05
C THR A 19 -0.85 -42.26 -3.22
N LEU A 20 -1.85 -41.64 -2.57
CA LEU A 20 -1.66 -40.39 -1.80
C LEU A 20 -0.53 -40.52 -0.74
N ALA A 21 -0.43 -41.68 -0.08
CA ALA A 21 0.64 -41.97 0.88
C ALA A 21 2.05 -42.06 0.24
N GLN A 22 2.14 -42.49 -1.03
CA GLN A 22 3.41 -42.53 -1.75
C GLN A 22 3.82 -41.14 -2.26
N GLN A 23 2.85 -40.31 -2.64
CA GLN A 23 3.10 -38.90 -2.97
C GLN A 23 3.58 -38.11 -1.74
N GLU A 24 3.03 -38.39 -0.55
CA GLU A 24 3.49 -37.80 0.72
C GLU A 24 4.90 -38.23 1.14
N GLU A 25 5.35 -39.42 0.75
CA GLU A 25 6.71 -39.89 1.04
C GLU A 25 7.72 -39.23 0.09
N LEU A 26 7.41 -39.19 -1.21
CA LEU A 26 8.21 -38.51 -2.22
C LEU A 26 8.37 -37.03 -1.93
N ILE A 27 7.31 -36.36 -1.48
CA ILE A 27 7.39 -34.92 -1.19
C ILE A 27 8.27 -34.62 0.01
N LYS A 28 8.35 -35.50 1.02
CA LYS A 28 9.25 -35.31 2.17
C LYS A 28 10.71 -35.33 1.75
N GLU A 29 11.08 -36.20 0.81
CA GLU A 29 12.42 -36.21 0.23
C GLU A 29 12.67 -34.93 -0.58
N GLU A 30 11.67 -34.47 -1.33
CA GLU A 30 11.78 -33.28 -2.16
C GLU A 30 11.89 -31.99 -1.32
N ILE A 31 11.12 -31.87 -0.23
CA ILE A 31 11.23 -30.78 0.76
C ILE A 31 12.68 -30.66 1.25
N GLN A 32 13.33 -31.78 1.57
CA GLN A 32 14.73 -31.74 2.03
C GLN A 32 15.70 -31.28 0.95
N ARG A 33 15.44 -31.57 -0.33
CA ARG A 33 16.26 -31.08 -1.46
C ARG A 33 16.06 -29.59 -1.65
N PHE A 34 14.81 -29.12 -1.64
CA PHE A 34 14.48 -27.71 -1.79
C PHE A 34 14.97 -26.85 -0.62
N ILE A 35 14.93 -27.35 0.62
CA ILE A 35 15.52 -26.64 1.77
C ILE A 35 17.04 -26.51 1.61
N LYS A 36 17.74 -27.49 1.02
CA LYS A 36 19.18 -27.37 0.74
C LYS A 36 19.44 -26.32 -0.35
N LEU A 37 18.65 -26.32 -1.43
CA LEU A 37 18.75 -25.32 -2.50
C LEU A 37 18.43 -23.90 -1.98
N ALA A 38 17.40 -23.76 -1.15
CA ALA A 38 17.01 -22.48 -0.58
C ALA A 38 17.97 -21.95 0.50
N LYS A 39 18.79 -22.82 1.12
CA LYS A 39 19.91 -22.35 1.95
C LYS A 39 21.03 -21.70 1.14
N GLU A 40 21.17 -22.08 -0.13
CA GLU A 40 22.13 -21.48 -1.04
C GLU A 40 21.57 -20.22 -1.73
N ARG A 41 20.25 -20.17 -1.94
CA ARG A 41 19.53 -19.06 -2.55
C ARG A 41 18.38 -18.64 -1.64
N THR A 42 18.48 -17.46 -1.02
CA THR A 42 17.50 -16.94 -0.05
C THR A 42 16.07 -16.75 -0.58
N ALA A 43 15.83 -16.93 -1.89
CA ALA A 43 14.52 -16.91 -2.52
C ALA A 43 14.42 -17.95 -3.65
N LEU A 44 13.20 -18.50 -3.86
CA LEU A 44 12.86 -19.39 -4.97
C LEU A 44 11.56 -18.93 -5.65
N SER A 45 11.51 -18.97 -6.97
CA SER A 45 10.30 -18.62 -7.72
C SER A 45 9.34 -19.81 -7.87
N ILE A 46 8.05 -19.51 -8.04
CA ILE A 46 7.01 -20.55 -8.28
C ILE A 46 7.28 -21.32 -9.58
N GLU A 47 7.86 -20.68 -10.61
CA GLU A 47 8.25 -21.36 -11.85
C GLU A 47 9.39 -22.37 -11.62
N GLU A 48 10.43 -21.99 -10.89
CA GLU A 48 11.54 -22.90 -10.53
C GLU A 48 11.05 -24.08 -9.69
N ILE A 49 10.11 -23.83 -8.77
CA ILE A 49 9.48 -24.88 -7.97
C ILE A 49 8.73 -25.85 -8.89
N ASN A 50 7.91 -25.35 -9.81
CA ASN A 50 7.13 -26.19 -10.72
C ASN A 50 7.98 -26.97 -11.73
N GLU A 51 9.14 -26.46 -12.15
CA GLU A 51 10.06 -27.17 -13.06
C GLU A 51 10.85 -28.29 -12.36
N LEU A 52 11.24 -28.08 -11.11
CA LEU A 52 12.04 -29.02 -10.33
C LEU A 52 11.18 -30.08 -9.61
N LEU A 53 9.89 -29.84 -9.47
CA LEU A 53 8.96 -30.73 -8.79
C LEU A 53 8.57 -31.92 -9.71
N PRO A 54 8.67 -33.18 -9.24
CA PRO A 54 8.31 -34.34 -10.03
C PRO A 54 6.85 -34.34 -10.49
N ALA A 55 6.59 -34.64 -11.76
CA ALA A 55 5.24 -34.70 -12.36
C ALA A 55 4.32 -35.78 -11.75
N GLU A 56 4.84 -36.61 -10.85
CA GLU A 56 4.10 -37.62 -10.09
C GLU A 56 3.31 -37.04 -8.91
N ILE A 57 3.62 -35.81 -8.48
CA ILE A 57 2.89 -35.08 -7.43
C ILE A 57 1.78 -34.28 -8.11
N ILE A 58 0.55 -34.76 -7.96
CA ILE A 58 -0.63 -34.18 -8.65
C ILE A 58 -1.64 -33.66 -7.62
N ALA A 59 -1.62 -34.19 -6.39
CA ALA A 59 -2.56 -33.82 -5.35
C ALA A 59 -2.30 -32.41 -4.81
N ALA A 60 -3.29 -31.51 -4.94
CA ALA A 60 -3.22 -30.14 -4.43
C ALA A 60 -2.93 -30.09 -2.92
N SER A 61 -3.53 -30.98 -2.13
CA SER A 61 -3.29 -31.05 -0.68
C SER A 61 -1.83 -31.34 -0.31
N VAL A 62 -1.14 -32.07 -1.18
CA VAL A 62 0.26 -32.45 -0.99
C VAL A 62 1.16 -31.26 -1.36
N LEU A 63 0.82 -30.51 -2.42
CA LEU A 63 1.47 -29.26 -2.79
C LEU A 63 1.32 -28.17 -1.72
N ASP A 64 0.14 -28.01 -1.13
CA ASP A 64 -0.09 -27.05 -0.05
C ASP A 64 0.81 -27.35 1.17
N THR A 65 0.95 -28.64 1.51
CA THR A 65 1.83 -29.10 2.60
C THR A 65 3.30 -28.81 2.28
N PHE A 66 3.70 -28.93 1.01
CA PHE A 66 5.06 -28.62 0.55
C PHE A 66 5.37 -27.13 0.63
N MET A 67 4.47 -26.26 0.16
CA MET A 67 4.64 -24.81 0.21
C MET A 67 4.74 -24.31 1.65
N GLN A 68 3.86 -24.80 2.53
CA GLN A 68 3.91 -24.47 3.95
C GLN A 68 5.22 -24.93 4.61
N ALA A 69 5.75 -26.10 4.23
CA ALA A 69 7.02 -26.59 4.75
C ALA A 69 8.21 -25.72 4.31
N LEU A 70 8.18 -25.15 3.10
CA LEU A 70 9.22 -24.22 2.64
C LEU A 70 9.18 -22.88 3.39
N GLU A 71 7.99 -22.32 3.60
CA GLU A 71 7.81 -21.08 4.37
C GLU A 71 8.28 -21.22 5.83
N VAL A 72 7.92 -22.32 6.50
CA VAL A 72 8.37 -22.61 7.89
C VAL A 72 9.89 -22.73 7.99
N ASN A 73 10.56 -23.15 6.90
CA ASN A 73 12.01 -23.24 6.84
C ASN A 73 12.68 -21.94 6.34
N GLY A 74 11.93 -20.85 6.23
CA GLY A 74 12.46 -19.50 5.93
C GLY A 74 12.78 -19.25 4.47
N VAL A 75 12.18 -20.01 3.54
CA VAL A 75 12.34 -19.81 2.10
C VAL A 75 11.33 -18.75 1.64
N VAL A 76 11.82 -17.65 1.06
CA VAL A 76 10.95 -16.63 0.45
C VAL A 76 10.52 -17.12 -0.93
N ILE A 77 9.23 -17.36 -1.11
CA ILE A 77 8.66 -17.77 -2.39
C ILE A 77 8.17 -16.52 -3.12
N THR A 78 8.74 -16.24 -4.28
CA THR A 78 8.36 -15.06 -5.08
C THR A 78 7.47 -15.47 -6.24
N ASP A 79 6.40 -14.69 -6.47
CA ASP A 79 5.60 -14.78 -7.67
C ASP A 79 6.37 -14.12 -8.82
N SER A 80 6.44 -14.76 -9.99
CA SER A 80 7.21 -14.30 -11.16
C SER A 80 6.82 -12.91 -11.68
N SER A 81 5.77 -12.29 -11.13
CA SER A 81 5.33 -10.93 -11.48
C SER A 81 6.09 -9.80 -10.78
N GLU A 82 6.93 -10.06 -9.77
CA GLU A 82 7.63 -8.99 -9.03
C GLU A 82 9.14 -8.90 -9.29
N ASN A 83 9.65 -9.61 -10.30
CA ASN A 83 11.10 -9.70 -10.52
C ASN A 83 11.73 -8.49 -11.26
N LYS A 84 11.29 -7.25 -10.97
CA LYS A 84 11.92 -6.04 -11.55
C LYS A 84 12.06 -4.81 -10.67
N LYS A 85 11.65 -4.82 -9.41
CA LYS A 85 11.94 -3.69 -8.53
C LYS A 85 12.09 -4.20 -7.12
N GLU A 86 13.30 -4.09 -6.60
CA GLU A 86 13.69 -4.03 -5.18
C GLU A 86 15.00 -4.79 -4.96
N ASP A 87 16.02 -4.34 -5.67
CA ASP A 87 17.38 -4.38 -5.15
C ASP A 87 17.89 -2.94 -5.22
N GLU A 88 18.32 -2.42 -4.07
CA GLU A 88 18.80 -1.05 -3.78
C GLU A 88 17.72 -0.10 -3.21
N GLU A 89 18.01 0.40 -1.99
CA GLU A 89 17.19 1.31 -1.15
C GLU A 89 16.14 0.54 -0.32
N ASP A 90 16.43 0.08 0.91
CA ASP A 90 16.49 0.97 2.07
C ASP A 90 17.26 0.35 3.26
N GLN A 91 18.49 0.83 3.47
CA GLN A 91 19.11 0.87 4.79
C GLN A 91 19.17 2.33 5.25
N PHE A 92 18.12 2.87 5.87
CA PHE A 92 18.26 3.94 6.86
C PHE A 92 16.92 4.29 7.55
N PHE A 93 16.98 4.39 8.90
CA PHE A 93 16.09 5.14 9.79
C PHE A 93 14.69 4.54 10.05
N LEU A 94 14.19 4.36 11.28
CA LEU A 94 14.48 4.95 12.60
C LEU A 94 14.17 3.94 13.72
N SER A 95 14.92 4.10 14.81
CA SER A 95 14.69 3.50 16.11
C SER A 95 13.58 4.22 16.90
N ASP A 96 12.63 3.43 17.43
CA ASP A 96 11.74 3.65 18.60
C ASP A 96 10.79 4.88 18.63
N PRO A 97 9.72 4.93 19.48
CA PRO A 97 9.15 3.93 20.41
C PRO A 97 7.61 3.79 20.30
N ASP A 98 7.06 2.57 20.29
CA ASP A 98 5.65 2.34 20.68
C ASP A 98 5.43 0.84 20.96
N LYS A 99 5.73 0.46 22.20
CA LYS A 99 5.44 -0.84 22.81
C LYS A 99 4.46 -0.64 23.96
N GLU A 100 3.22 -0.24 23.70
CA GLU A 100 2.19 -0.25 24.77
C GLU A 100 0.72 -0.24 24.31
N ALA A 101 0.40 -0.63 23.06
CA ALA A 101 -0.99 -0.63 22.60
C ALA A 101 -1.41 -1.87 21.77
N LYS A 102 -0.86 -3.05 22.06
CA LYS A 102 -1.17 -4.29 21.31
C LYS A 102 -1.83 -5.42 22.09
N ASP A 103 -2.09 -5.26 23.39
CA ASP A 103 -2.60 -6.35 24.22
C ASP A 103 -4.14 -6.37 24.37
N GLU A 104 -4.90 -5.51 23.67
CA GLU A 104 -6.37 -5.48 23.77
C GLU A 104 -7.11 -5.93 22.49
N GLU A 105 -6.41 -6.22 21.38
CA GLU A 105 -7.08 -6.64 20.12
C GLU A 105 -7.14 -8.17 19.91
N GLU A 106 -6.43 -8.98 20.71
CA GLU A 106 -6.36 -10.44 20.48
C GLU A 106 -7.47 -11.26 21.18
N GLU A 107 -8.31 -10.68 22.04
CA GLU A 107 -9.33 -11.45 22.79
C GLU A 107 -10.74 -11.47 22.17
N GLU A 108 -11.06 -10.66 21.15
CA GLU A 108 -12.41 -10.64 20.55
C GLU A 108 -12.58 -11.50 19.27
N GLU A 109 -11.52 -12.12 18.75
CA GLU A 109 -11.63 -12.95 17.53
C GLU A 109 -12.12 -14.39 17.76
N ALA A 110 -12.33 -14.82 19.02
CA ALA A 110 -12.66 -16.20 19.35
C ALA A 110 -14.16 -16.54 19.41
N GLU A 111 -15.09 -15.59 19.18
CA GLU A 111 -16.54 -15.86 19.22
C GLU A 111 -17.28 -15.51 17.91
N SER A 112 -16.91 -16.14 16.79
CA SER A 112 -17.87 -16.29 15.67
C SER A 112 -17.48 -17.36 14.64
N GLU A 113 -17.22 -18.59 15.09
CA GLU A 113 -17.15 -19.76 14.20
C GLU A 113 -18.56 -20.15 13.68
N GLY A 114 -19.16 -19.30 12.85
CA GLY A 114 -20.53 -19.55 12.36
C GLY A 114 -20.89 -19.05 10.97
N ASP A 115 -20.08 -18.22 10.32
CA ASP A 115 -20.52 -17.53 9.09
C ASP A 115 -19.42 -17.37 8.02
N ALA A 116 -18.46 -18.31 8.02
CA ALA A 116 -17.43 -18.40 6.99
C ALA A 116 -18.02 -18.91 5.66
N LYS A 117 -18.74 -18.05 4.90
CA LYS A 117 -18.97 -18.19 3.44
C LYS A 117 -19.77 -17.09 2.73
N SER A 118 -19.90 -15.86 3.27
CA SER A 118 -20.52 -14.77 2.50
C SER A 118 -19.47 -13.82 1.91
N ASN A 119 -19.19 -13.96 0.61
CA ASN A 119 -18.40 -13.01 -0.20
C ASN A 119 -19.21 -11.73 -0.53
N ASP A 120 -20.11 -11.30 0.34
CA ASP A 120 -20.89 -10.08 0.12
C ASP A 120 -20.02 -8.86 0.46
N PRO A 121 -19.65 -8.02 -0.53
CA PRO A 121 -18.82 -6.84 -0.30
C PRO A 121 -19.47 -5.85 0.67
N VAL A 122 -20.80 -5.81 0.74
CA VAL A 122 -21.51 -4.93 1.69
C VAL A 122 -21.34 -5.44 3.10
N ARG A 123 -21.47 -6.76 3.32
CA ARG A 123 -21.28 -7.39 4.63
C ARG A 123 -19.84 -7.26 5.12
N LEU A 124 -18.87 -7.38 4.21
CA LEU A 124 -17.45 -7.13 4.50
C LEU A 124 -17.22 -5.69 4.95
N TYR A 125 -17.78 -4.71 4.23
CA TYR A 125 -17.67 -3.29 4.58
C TYR A 125 -18.30 -2.99 5.95
N LEU A 126 -19.51 -3.49 6.20
CA LEU A 126 -20.20 -3.27 7.48
C LEU A 126 -19.45 -3.90 8.65
N ARG A 127 -18.84 -5.08 8.48
CA ARG A 127 -17.99 -5.69 9.51
C ARG A 127 -16.77 -4.82 9.80
N LYS A 128 -16.07 -4.31 8.77
CA LYS A 128 -14.91 -3.42 8.94
C LYS A 128 -15.27 -2.04 9.50
N MET A 129 -16.46 -1.52 9.18
CA MET A 129 -16.93 -0.26 9.76
C MET A 129 -17.38 -0.44 11.21
N GLY A 130 -17.94 -1.61 11.55
CA GLY A 130 -18.36 -1.95 12.91
C GLY A 130 -17.21 -2.27 13.87
N SER A 131 -16.03 -2.61 13.37
CA SER A 131 -14.82 -2.80 14.19
C SER A 131 -14.14 -1.48 14.60
N VAL A 132 -14.56 -0.34 14.04
CA VAL A 132 -14.03 0.97 14.41
C VAL A 132 -14.95 1.61 15.45
N SER A 133 -14.42 1.84 16.66
CA SER A 133 -15.15 2.50 17.73
C SER A 133 -15.60 3.90 17.34
N LEU A 134 -16.81 4.27 17.76
CA LEU A 134 -17.33 5.63 17.59
C LEU A 134 -16.49 6.64 18.37
N LEU A 135 -16.32 7.83 17.81
CA LEU A 135 -15.58 8.91 18.46
C LEU A 135 -16.35 9.43 19.68
N THR A 136 -15.62 9.66 20.77
CA THR A 136 -16.11 10.48 21.88
C THR A 136 -15.98 11.96 21.51
N ARG A 137 -16.71 12.84 22.20
CA ARG A 137 -16.60 14.29 22.01
C ARG A 137 -15.15 14.77 22.21
N GLU A 138 -14.46 14.21 23.19
CA GLU A 138 -13.05 14.51 23.47
C GLU A 138 -12.14 14.04 22.32
N GLY A 139 -12.40 12.85 21.77
CA GLY A 139 -11.66 12.31 20.62
C GLY A 139 -11.86 13.14 19.35
N GLU A 140 -13.07 13.62 19.09
CA GLU A 140 -13.33 14.56 17.97
C GLU A 140 -12.50 15.84 18.10
N VAL A 141 -12.42 16.41 19.32
CA VAL A 141 -11.63 17.61 19.59
C VAL A 141 -10.13 17.36 19.43
N GLU A 142 -9.64 16.20 19.86
CA GLU A 142 -8.23 15.82 19.70
C GLU A 142 -7.85 15.70 18.21
N ILE A 143 -8.68 15.00 17.43
CA ILE A 143 -8.47 14.87 15.98
C ILE A 143 -8.48 16.24 15.32
N ALA A 144 -9.44 17.10 15.65
CA ALA A 144 -9.50 18.47 15.12
C ALA A 144 -8.22 19.26 15.45
N ARG A 145 -7.72 19.17 16.69
CA ARG A 145 -6.48 19.83 17.10
C ARG A 145 -5.27 19.29 16.34
N ARG A 146 -5.20 17.97 16.12
CA ARG A 146 -4.12 17.32 15.37
C ARG A 146 -4.12 17.77 13.91
N ILE A 147 -5.29 17.88 13.29
CA ILE A 147 -5.44 18.42 11.92
C ILE A 147 -4.96 19.87 11.87
N GLU A 148 -5.43 20.73 12.79
CA GLU A 148 -5.05 22.14 12.82
C GLU A 148 -3.54 22.34 13.04
N PHE A 149 -2.93 21.52 13.91
CA PHE A 149 -1.49 21.52 14.11
C PHE A 149 -0.74 21.09 12.84
N GLY A 150 -1.21 20.04 12.16
CA GLY A 150 -0.65 19.59 10.89
C GLY A 150 -0.71 20.66 9.81
N GLU A 151 -1.85 21.35 9.66
CA GLU A 151 -1.99 22.47 8.71
C GLU A 151 -1.00 23.60 9.01
N ARG A 152 -0.80 23.96 10.29
CA ARG A 152 0.18 24.97 10.68
C ARG A 152 1.61 24.55 10.35
N GLU A 153 1.98 23.29 10.57
CA GLU A 153 3.31 22.79 10.23
C GLU A 153 3.56 22.77 8.72
N ILE A 154 2.55 22.43 7.91
CA ILE A 154 2.63 22.52 6.44
C ILE A 154 2.91 23.96 6.00
N VAL A 155 2.13 24.93 6.52
CA VAL A 155 2.33 26.34 6.20
C VAL A 155 3.72 26.82 6.63
N ARG A 156 4.19 26.40 7.80
CA ARG A 156 5.54 26.71 8.30
C ARG A 156 6.63 26.14 7.39
N ALA A 157 6.51 24.89 6.96
CA ALA A 157 7.48 24.26 6.06
C ALA A 157 7.54 24.98 4.69
N ILE A 158 6.38 25.31 4.11
CA ILE A 158 6.30 26.03 2.83
C ILE A 158 6.91 27.43 2.94
N THR A 159 6.62 28.15 4.03
CA THR A 159 7.13 29.52 4.25
C THR A 159 8.62 29.57 4.60
N MET A 160 9.20 28.48 5.11
CA MET A 160 10.65 28.36 5.31
C MET A 160 11.39 27.96 4.03
N SER A 161 10.71 27.36 3.06
CA SER A 161 11.31 26.99 1.78
C SER A 161 11.49 28.21 0.86
N PRO A 162 12.71 28.45 0.32
CA PRO A 162 12.92 29.49 -0.70
C PRO A 162 12.07 29.29 -1.95
N ILE A 163 11.82 28.04 -2.34
CA ILE A 163 10.97 27.71 -3.49
C ILE A 163 9.51 28.01 -3.16
N GLY A 164 9.04 27.62 -1.97
CA GLY A 164 7.66 27.87 -1.52
C GLY A 164 7.34 29.36 -1.44
N THR A 165 8.22 30.15 -0.83
CA THR A 165 8.05 31.62 -0.76
C THR A 165 8.07 32.30 -2.12
N ASN A 166 8.94 31.85 -3.04
CA ASN A 166 8.95 32.36 -4.41
C ASN A 166 7.65 32.04 -5.16
N GLU A 167 7.11 30.83 -5.01
CA GLU A 167 5.85 30.44 -5.65
C GLU A 167 4.67 31.26 -5.11
N ILE A 168 4.61 31.52 -3.80
CA ILE A 168 3.59 32.40 -3.20
C ILE A 168 3.65 33.81 -3.81
N ILE A 169 4.85 34.35 -4.04
CA ILE A 169 5.01 35.66 -4.69
C ILE A 169 4.57 35.62 -6.16
N GLN A 170 4.84 34.51 -6.87
CA GLN A 170 4.41 34.32 -8.26
C GLN A 170 2.89 34.19 -8.38
N LEU A 171 2.22 33.55 -7.41
CA LEU A 171 0.75 33.50 -7.36
C LEU A 171 0.15 34.91 -7.38
N GLY A 172 0.68 35.86 -6.61
CA GLY A 172 0.24 37.26 -6.66
C GLY A 172 0.39 37.88 -8.05
N LYS A 173 1.54 37.69 -8.70
CA LYS A 173 1.75 38.22 -10.07
C LYS A 173 0.74 37.64 -11.06
N ARG A 174 0.47 36.34 -10.96
CA ARG A 174 -0.51 35.66 -11.83
C ARG A 174 -1.94 36.17 -11.58
N LEU A 175 -2.26 36.54 -10.35
CA LEU A 175 -3.53 37.18 -10.00
C LEU A 175 -3.63 38.57 -10.63
N ASP A 176 -2.59 39.38 -10.51
CA ASP A 176 -2.53 40.74 -11.06
C ASP A 176 -2.66 40.77 -12.59
N GLU A 177 -2.10 39.75 -13.24
CA GLU A 177 -2.19 39.55 -14.69
C GLU A 177 -3.53 38.91 -15.12
N GLY A 178 -4.43 38.60 -14.20
CA GLY A 178 -5.73 37.98 -14.47
C GLY A 178 -5.66 36.53 -14.93
N ARG A 179 -4.51 35.84 -14.74
CA ARG A 179 -4.36 34.42 -15.12
C ARG A 179 -5.00 33.46 -14.13
N ILE A 180 -5.22 33.90 -12.89
CA ILE A 180 -5.92 33.16 -11.84
C ILE A 180 -7.00 34.06 -11.25
N LYS A 181 -8.12 33.46 -10.84
CA LYS A 181 -9.24 34.17 -10.19
C LYS A 181 -9.12 34.04 -8.68
N VAL A 182 -9.66 35.00 -7.93
CA VAL A 182 -9.66 34.99 -6.45
C VAL A 182 -10.27 33.70 -5.88
N LYS A 183 -11.37 33.23 -6.48
CA LYS A 183 -12.03 31.97 -6.10
C LYS A 183 -11.16 30.71 -6.20
N ALA A 184 -10.06 30.76 -6.95
CA ALA A 184 -9.12 29.65 -7.04
C ALA A 184 -8.09 29.64 -5.90
N ILE A 185 -8.02 30.72 -5.10
CA ILE A 185 -7.04 30.90 -4.02
C ILE A 185 -7.71 30.71 -2.65
N PHE A 186 -8.94 31.19 -2.48
CA PHE A 186 -9.67 31.08 -1.22
C PHE A 186 -10.68 29.94 -1.26
N ARG A 187 -10.57 29.04 -0.28
CA ARG A 187 -11.60 28.02 0.00
C ARG A 187 -12.90 28.72 0.45
N GLY A 188 -14.05 28.24 -0.03
CA GLY A 188 -15.37 28.77 0.37
C GLY A 188 -15.91 29.92 -0.49
N LEU A 189 -15.21 30.31 -1.56
CA LEU A 189 -15.73 31.25 -2.59
C LEU A 189 -16.23 30.52 -3.85
N GLU A 190 -16.47 29.21 -3.74
CA GLU A 190 -16.82 28.34 -4.86
C GLU A 190 -18.32 28.33 -5.15
N ASP A 191 -19.14 28.66 -4.14
CA ASP A 191 -20.60 28.72 -4.27
C ASP A 191 -21.02 29.92 -5.11
N GLU A 192 -21.83 29.67 -6.15
CA GLU A 192 -22.28 30.71 -7.10
C GLU A 192 -23.13 31.80 -6.44
N ASP A 193 -23.76 31.50 -5.30
CA ASP A 193 -24.58 32.43 -4.52
C ASP A 193 -23.77 33.30 -3.54
N THR A 194 -22.49 32.99 -3.33
CA THR A 194 -21.62 33.75 -2.42
C THR A 194 -21.20 35.05 -3.07
N GLN A 195 -21.91 36.13 -2.74
CA GLN A 195 -21.50 37.48 -3.10
C GLN A 195 -20.30 37.89 -2.25
N TYR A 196 -19.17 38.16 -2.90
CA TYR A 196 -17.96 38.66 -2.25
C TYR A 196 -17.39 39.85 -3.00
N ASP A 197 -16.75 40.77 -2.27
CA ASP A 197 -16.02 41.88 -2.88
C ASP A 197 -14.65 41.40 -3.35
N GLU A 198 -14.51 41.15 -4.64
CA GLU A 198 -13.25 40.68 -5.22
C GLU A 198 -12.08 41.64 -4.93
N GLN A 199 -12.33 42.96 -4.83
CA GLN A 199 -11.29 43.94 -4.52
C GLN A 199 -10.77 43.78 -3.10
N GLU A 200 -11.64 43.49 -2.14
CA GLU A 200 -11.26 43.24 -0.75
C GLU A 200 -10.32 42.03 -0.63
N TYR A 201 -10.63 40.95 -1.35
CA TYR A 201 -9.80 39.74 -1.33
C TYR A 201 -8.47 39.91 -2.06
N ILE A 202 -8.46 40.65 -3.19
CA ILE A 202 -7.21 41.01 -3.87
C ILE A 202 -6.32 41.82 -2.92
N GLN A 203 -6.88 42.80 -2.21
CA GLN A 203 -6.13 43.61 -1.24
C GLN A 203 -5.55 42.75 -0.11
N LYS A 204 -6.31 41.79 0.42
CA LYS A 204 -5.82 40.83 1.42
C LYS A 204 -4.68 39.96 0.89
N ILE A 205 -4.78 39.46 -0.35
CA ILE A 205 -3.70 38.69 -0.98
C ILE A 205 -2.43 39.53 -1.10
N HIS A 206 -2.54 40.78 -1.55
CA HIS A 206 -1.40 41.69 -1.65
C HIS A 206 -0.73 41.95 -0.30
N GLU A 207 -1.51 42.12 0.76
CA GLU A 207 -1.00 42.30 2.12
C GLU A 207 -0.19 41.06 2.57
N LEU A 208 -0.76 39.87 2.41
CA LEU A 208 -0.13 38.60 2.78
C LEU A 208 1.17 38.36 2.00
N ILE A 209 1.15 38.57 0.68
CA ILE A 209 2.35 38.48 -0.16
C ILE A 209 3.39 39.53 0.25
N GLY A 210 2.95 40.71 0.68
CA GLY A 210 3.79 41.73 1.28
C GLY A 210 4.54 41.22 2.52
N HIS A 211 3.87 40.47 3.40
CA HIS A 211 4.49 39.83 4.55
C HIS A 211 5.50 38.76 4.15
N VAL A 212 5.16 37.89 3.19
CA VAL A 212 6.08 36.86 2.67
C VAL A 212 7.33 37.49 2.05
N ARG A 213 7.19 38.60 1.30
CA ARG A 213 8.33 39.33 0.73
C ARG A 213 9.23 39.94 1.80
N LYS A 214 8.66 40.49 2.89
CA LYS A 214 9.44 41.00 4.03
C LYS A 214 10.19 39.86 4.72
N TYR A 215 9.54 38.72 4.94
CA TYR A 215 10.15 37.53 5.53
C TYR A 215 11.30 37.01 4.66
N GLN A 216 11.08 36.85 3.35
CA GLN A 216 12.10 36.41 2.41
C GLN A 216 13.32 37.34 2.41
N LYS A 217 13.12 38.66 2.41
CA LYS A 217 14.23 39.63 2.52
C LYS A 217 15.01 39.51 3.83
N LYS A 218 14.30 39.28 4.95
CA LYS A 218 14.93 39.07 6.27
C LYS A 218 15.72 37.76 6.31
N ALA A 219 15.20 36.69 5.70
CA ALA A 219 15.89 35.40 5.59
C ALA A 219 17.09 35.44 4.62
N ALA A 220 17.02 36.27 3.58
CA ALA A 220 18.06 36.45 2.57
C ALA A 220 19.15 37.46 2.96
N SER A 221 19.00 38.18 4.08
CA SER A 221 20.04 39.02 4.65
C SER A 221 20.72 38.25 5.78
N PRO A 222 21.74 37.40 5.48
CA PRO A 222 22.64 36.97 6.53
C PRO A 222 23.36 38.21 7.08
N PHE A 223 23.72 38.15 8.37
CA PHE A 223 24.43 39.18 9.14
C PHE A 223 25.44 40.03 8.35
#